data_AF-A0A5E4I2J0-F1
#
_entry.id   AF-A0A5E4I2J0-F1
#
_cell.length_a   1.000
_cell.length_b   1.000
_cell.length_c   1.000
_cell.angle_alpha   90.00
_cell.angle_beta   90.00
_cell.angle_gamma   90.00
#
_symmetry.space_group_name_H-M   'P 1'
#
loop_
_entity.id
_entity.type
_entity.pdbx_description
1 polymer ?
#
loop_
_entity_poly.entity_id
_entity_poly.type
_entity_poly.pdbx_seq_one_letter_code
_entity_poly.pdbx_strand_id
1 'polypeptide(L)'
;MSSLKPAIDCLLENVRDQRQGAQKKIAIFSPIGDMSQFPLFLSQVKSLGLDKDADFIFIYRAGLQPVSGLAAVHAFERMPLGSSGCFFAGQMLAYELGYEVLVVADLDAMLDSRATFDSCVKIASGGMAAVPFSKAPQEARADPNYAVVNQWGFFPRSIFESVGFEMPYTNKGAEDFEFRQRLQHAKKLVVFQGGFVTHEKTGMGIYPKFANRKKYFPYIAGLMKGYLFCSSYSPSFYFRYVAWHCYYAFFADVFLQAQLLRLLSNPFDLSAYAVADNEQQVFLLKKSGNAGALSTFLSLFALLLSKKAAAGGSEIRLAVSRPRFALLLAKAILFVPVRFVQALYSLAAQKQKASKLAFPITPQNAQAAAQSYAALLRN
;
A
#
# COMPACT_ATOMS: atom_id res chain seq x y z
N MET A 1 -31.20 5.25 1.65
CA MET A 1 -29.75 5.02 1.45
C MET A 1 -29.01 6.13 2.17
N SER A 2 -27.94 5.81 2.90
CA SER A 2 -27.07 6.84 3.51
C SER A 2 -26.27 7.49 2.40
N SER A 3 -26.39 8.81 2.20
CA SER A 3 -25.53 9.56 1.27
C SER A 3 -24.12 9.62 1.86
N LEU A 4 -23.11 9.22 1.09
CA LEU A 4 -21.70 9.32 1.49
C LEU A 4 -21.17 10.75 1.36
N LYS A 5 -21.97 11.69 0.84
CA LYS A 5 -21.57 13.08 0.62
C LYS A 5 -20.92 13.73 1.85
N PRO A 6 -21.43 13.60 3.10
CA PRO A 6 -20.73 14.17 4.26
C PRO A 6 -19.35 13.56 4.54
N ALA A 7 -19.18 12.26 4.26
CA ALA A 7 -17.89 11.58 4.40
C ALA A 7 -16.89 12.06 3.34
N ILE A 8 -17.36 12.21 2.10
CA ILE A 8 -16.59 12.71 0.96
C ILE A 8 -16.19 14.16 1.20
N ASP A 9 -17.14 15.03 1.55
CA ASP A 9 -16.90 16.45 1.83
C ASP A 9 -15.96 16.62 3.04
N CYS A 10 -15.86 15.64 3.93
CA CYS A 10 -14.89 15.66 5.03
C CYS A 10 -13.43 15.47 4.58
N LEU A 11 -13.20 14.70 3.52
CA LEU A 11 -11.86 14.31 3.05
C LEU A 11 -11.44 15.04 1.77
N LEU A 12 -12.40 15.38 0.93
CA LEU A 12 -12.21 16.01 -0.37
C LEU A 12 -12.81 17.42 -0.40
N GLU A 13 -12.33 18.21 -1.34
CA GLU A 13 -12.84 19.53 -1.65
C GLU A 13 -12.82 19.78 -3.16
N ASN A 14 -13.49 20.85 -3.60
CA ASN A 14 -13.49 21.29 -4.99
C ASN A 14 -13.84 20.16 -5.99
N VAL A 15 -14.81 19.31 -5.63
CA VAL A 15 -15.32 18.26 -6.51
C VAL A 15 -16.00 18.91 -7.72
N ARG A 16 -15.42 18.76 -8.91
CA ARG A 16 -15.87 19.33 -10.18
C ARG A 16 -16.11 18.21 -11.17
N ASP A 17 -17.35 18.09 -11.64
CA ASP A 17 -17.69 17.15 -12.71
C ASP A 17 -17.54 17.85 -14.07
N GLN A 18 -16.57 17.41 -14.87
CA GLN A 18 -16.33 17.91 -16.23
C GLN A 18 -16.70 16.88 -17.30
N ARG A 19 -17.36 15.79 -16.92
CA ARG A 19 -17.86 14.80 -17.87
C ARG A 19 -18.97 15.43 -18.70
N GLN A 20 -19.05 15.04 -19.98
CA GLN A 20 -20.11 15.44 -20.89
C GLN A 20 -20.88 14.20 -21.35
N GLY A 21 -22.20 14.31 -21.46
CA GLY A 21 -23.07 13.23 -21.88
C GLY A 21 -23.56 12.34 -20.74
N ALA A 22 -24.10 11.17 -21.11
CA ALA A 22 -24.63 10.21 -20.14
C ALA A 22 -23.49 9.53 -19.36
N GLN A 23 -23.67 9.40 -18.05
CA GLN A 23 -22.73 8.70 -17.19
C GLN A 23 -22.56 7.23 -17.64
N LYS A 24 -21.31 6.80 -17.71
CA LYS A 24 -20.98 5.41 -18.03
C LYS A 24 -21.10 4.52 -16.79
N LYS A 25 -21.22 3.21 -17.02
CA LYS A 25 -21.32 2.21 -15.95
C LYS A 25 -19.99 1.98 -15.22
N ILE A 26 -18.87 2.27 -15.89
CA ILE A 26 -17.51 2.01 -15.41
C ILE A 26 -16.83 3.34 -15.09
N ALA A 27 -16.15 3.42 -13.95
CA ALA A 27 -15.22 4.50 -13.64
C ALA A 27 -13.80 3.97 -13.50
N ILE A 28 -12.82 4.69 -14.04
CA ILE A 28 -11.40 4.52 -13.72
C ILE A 28 -11.01 5.64 -12.75
N PHE A 29 -10.73 5.26 -11.52
CA PHE A 29 -10.23 6.15 -10.48
C PHE A 29 -8.72 6.04 -10.37
N SER A 30 -8.05 7.19 -10.31
CA SER A 30 -6.60 7.25 -10.07
C SER A 30 -6.21 8.40 -9.12
N PRO A 31 -5.38 8.13 -8.09
CA PRO A 31 -4.79 9.18 -7.26
C PRO A 31 -3.68 9.92 -8.02
N ILE A 32 -3.66 11.25 -7.94
CA ILE A 32 -2.65 12.10 -8.60
C ILE A 32 -1.78 12.76 -7.53
N GLY A 33 -0.65 12.11 -7.21
CA GLY A 33 0.38 12.64 -6.30
C GLY A 33 1.42 13.55 -6.97
N ASP A 34 1.65 13.34 -8.27
CA ASP A 34 2.44 14.20 -9.14
C ASP A 34 2.00 14.01 -10.60
N MET A 35 2.41 14.93 -11.49
CA MET A 35 1.95 14.97 -12.88
C MET A 35 2.87 14.22 -13.85
N SER A 36 4.01 13.68 -13.39
CA SER A 36 5.05 13.16 -14.28
C SER A 36 4.61 11.92 -15.07
N GLN A 37 3.75 11.10 -14.46
CA GLN A 37 3.27 9.83 -15.04
C GLN A 37 1.96 9.99 -15.82
N PHE A 38 1.28 11.13 -15.68
CA PHE A 38 -0.01 11.34 -16.31
C PHE A 38 0.02 11.27 -17.84
N PRO A 39 1.02 11.83 -18.57
CA PRO A 39 1.07 11.70 -20.03
C PRO A 39 1.16 10.24 -20.50
N LEU A 40 1.90 9.40 -19.77
CA LEU A 40 2.03 7.98 -20.07
C LEU A 40 0.70 7.25 -19.82
N PHE A 41 0.07 7.49 -18.67
CA PHE A 41 -1.25 6.97 -18.34
C PHE A 41 -2.30 7.36 -19.39
N LEU A 42 -2.35 8.64 -19.78
CA LEU A 42 -3.26 9.17 -20.79
C LEU A 42 -3.05 8.50 -22.15
N SER A 43 -1.78 8.34 -22.56
CA SER A 43 -1.43 7.68 -23.81
C SER A 43 -1.90 6.23 -23.82
N GLN A 44 -1.71 5.49 -22.73
CA GLN A 44 -2.21 4.12 -22.59
C GLN A 44 -3.74 4.07 -22.64
N VAL A 45 -4.43 4.90 -21.87
CA VAL A 45 -5.90 4.94 -21.83
C VAL A 45 -6.47 5.13 -23.24
N LYS A 46 -5.89 6.06 -24.01
CA LYS A 46 -6.32 6.35 -25.39
C LYS A 46 -5.95 5.25 -26.37
N SER A 47 -4.74 4.67 -26.27
CA SER A 47 -4.31 3.61 -27.18
C SER A 47 -5.12 2.33 -27.01
N LEU A 48 -5.55 2.04 -25.77
CA LEU A 48 -6.46 0.94 -25.46
C LEU A 48 -7.95 1.32 -25.68
N GLY A 49 -8.25 2.58 -25.99
CA GLY A 49 -9.59 3.10 -26.22
C GLY A 49 -10.51 3.06 -24.99
N LEU A 50 -9.94 3.08 -23.78
CA LEU A 50 -10.69 2.96 -22.52
C LEU A 50 -11.51 4.23 -22.23
N ASP A 51 -11.11 5.35 -22.80
CA ASP A 51 -11.81 6.64 -22.73
C ASP A 51 -13.20 6.62 -23.38
N LYS A 52 -13.50 5.58 -24.17
CA LYS A 52 -14.82 5.36 -24.77
C LYS A 52 -15.76 4.61 -23.81
N ASP A 53 -15.23 3.76 -22.94
CA ASP A 53 -16.02 2.82 -22.13
C ASP A 53 -16.12 3.19 -20.65
N ALA A 54 -15.16 3.99 -20.15
CA ALA A 54 -15.13 4.41 -18.76
C ALA A 54 -15.14 5.93 -18.61
N ASP A 55 -15.73 6.38 -17.51
CA ASP A 55 -15.54 7.74 -16.99
C ASP A 55 -14.28 7.76 -16.11
N PHE A 56 -13.74 8.95 -15.86
CA PHE A 56 -12.53 9.10 -15.05
C PHE A 56 -12.82 9.86 -13.76
N ILE A 57 -12.17 9.44 -12.69
CA ILE A 57 -12.16 10.15 -11.41
C ILE A 57 -10.70 10.38 -11.03
N PHE A 58 -10.33 11.62 -10.81
CA PHE A 58 -8.99 11.99 -10.36
C PHE A 58 -9.07 12.71 -9.02
N ILE A 59 -8.34 12.19 -8.04
CA ILE A 59 -8.14 12.88 -6.76
C ILE A 59 -6.72 13.43 -6.72
N TYR A 60 -6.60 14.74 -6.55
CA TYR A 60 -5.32 15.45 -6.57
C TYR A 60 -4.81 15.71 -5.17
N ARG A 61 -3.51 15.52 -4.96
CA ARG A 61 -2.83 16.12 -3.83
C ARG A 61 -3.02 17.64 -3.85
N ALA A 62 -3.20 18.24 -2.68
CA ALA A 62 -3.33 19.69 -2.53
C ALA A 62 -2.21 20.45 -3.28
N GLY A 63 -2.59 21.51 -4.00
CA GLY A 63 -1.68 22.36 -4.77
C GLY A 63 -1.38 21.91 -6.20
N LEU A 64 -1.82 20.72 -6.63
CA LEU A 64 -1.75 20.32 -8.04
C LEU A 64 -2.86 20.97 -8.87
N GLN A 65 -2.65 21.04 -10.18
CA GLN A 65 -3.67 21.50 -11.13
C GLN A 65 -4.41 20.29 -11.72
N PRO A 66 -5.71 20.44 -12.08
CA PRO A 66 -6.43 19.41 -12.81
C PRO A 66 -5.69 19.00 -14.08
N VAL A 67 -5.70 17.70 -14.38
CA VAL A 67 -5.24 17.20 -15.66
C VAL A 67 -6.23 17.56 -16.77
N SER A 68 -5.73 17.71 -18.00
CA SER A 68 -6.56 17.89 -19.19
C SER A 68 -6.48 16.65 -20.11
N GLY A 69 -7.39 16.56 -21.07
CA GLY A 69 -7.34 15.54 -22.13
C GLY A 69 -8.20 14.29 -21.90
N LEU A 70 -8.86 14.19 -20.74
CA LEU A 70 -9.96 13.27 -20.45
C LEU A 70 -11.08 14.04 -19.75
N ALA A 71 -12.33 13.77 -20.12
CA ALA A 71 -13.48 14.29 -19.38
C ALA A 71 -13.60 13.49 -18.08
N ALA A 72 -13.53 14.18 -16.93
CA ALA A 72 -13.37 13.52 -15.63
C ALA A 72 -14.11 14.25 -14.51
N VAL A 73 -14.32 13.54 -13.40
CA VAL A 73 -14.58 14.14 -12.10
C VAL A 73 -13.25 14.44 -11.44
N HIS A 74 -13.01 15.71 -11.12
CA HIS A 74 -11.81 16.16 -10.43
C HIS A 74 -12.16 16.48 -8.98
N ALA A 75 -11.38 15.99 -8.03
CA ALA A 75 -11.54 16.32 -6.62
C ALA A 75 -10.16 16.52 -5.99
N PHE A 76 -10.09 17.32 -4.93
CA PHE A 76 -8.82 17.65 -4.28
C PHE A 76 -8.82 17.13 -2.86
N GLU A 77 -7.65 16.66 -2.42
CA GLU A 77 -7.41 16.36 -1.02
C GLU A 77 -7.61 17.64 -0.18
N ARG A 78 -8.61 17.64 0.72
CA ARG A 78 -8.83 18.74 1.66
C ARG A 78 -7.71 18.85 2.70
N MET A 79 -7.05 17.72 2.95
CA MET A 79 -5.93 17.54 3.88
C MET A 79 -5.04 16.42 3.32
N PRO A 80 -3.75 16.32 3.66
CA PRO A 80 -2.85 15.35 3.04
C PRO A 80 -3.26 13.90 3.38
N LEU A 81 -4.05 13.28 2.50
CA LEU A 81 -4.65 11.96 2.76
C LEU A 81 -3.64 10.81 2.59
N GLY A 82 -2.50 11.06 1.92
CA GLY A 82 -1.58 10.00 1.53
C GLY A 82 -2.25 8.98 0.59
N SER A 83 -1.53 7.90 0.25
CA SER A 83 -2.05 6.92 -0.72
C SER A 83 -3.31 6.22 -0.20
N SER A 84 -3.25 5.67 1.01
CA SER A 84 -4.34 4.86 1.57
C SER A 84 -5.63 5.68 1.78
N GLY A 85 -5.50 6.91 2.28
CA GLY A 85 -6.65 7.82 2.43
C GLY A 85 -7.24 8.24 1.08
N CYS A 86 -6.39 8.45 0.06
CA CYS A 86 -6.85 8.78 -1.27
C CYS A 86 -7.59 7.61 -1.95
N PHE A 87 -7.12 6.37 -1.80
CA PHE A 87 -7.84 5.19 -2.28
C PHE A 87 -9.21 5.04 -1.60
N PHE A 88 -9.24 5.17 -0.28
CA PHE A 88 -10.49 5.15 0.48
C PHE A 88 -11.48 6.23 0.00
N ALA A 89 -11.03 7.48 -0.15
CA ALA A 89 -11.87 8.59 -0.60
C ALA A 89 -12.36 8.40 -2.05
N GLY A 90 -11.49 7.91 -2.95
CA GLY A 90 -11.84 7.63 -4.34
C GLY A 90 -12.88 6.53 -4.49
N GLN A 91 -12.76 5.46 -3.71
CA GLN A 91 -13.75 4.39 -3.69
C GLN A 91 -15.11 4.87 -3.17
N MET A 92 -15.13 5.69 -2.11
CA MET A 92 -16.36 6.30 -1.62
C MET A 92 -17.00 7.23 -2.65
N LEU A 93 -16.20 8.08 -3.33
CA LEU A 93 -16.70 8.99 -4.36
C LEU A 93 -17.30 8.23 -5.54
N ALA A 94 -16.61 7.20 -6.04
CA ALA A 94 -17.14 6.35 -7.10
C ALA A 94 -18.44 5.63 -6.68
N TYR A 95 -18.51 5.15 -5.43
CA TYR A 95 -19.73 4.55 -4.90
C TYR A 95 -20.88 5.57 -4.82
N GLU A 96 -20.65 6.78 -4.32
CA GLU A 96 -21.68 7.83 -4.25
C GLU A 96 -22.19 8.23 -5.63
N LEU A 97 -21.29 8.31 -6.63
CA LEU A 97 -21.64 8.62 -8.01
C LEU A 97 -22.42 7.49 -8.72
N GLY A 98 -22.60 6.33 -8.11
CA GLY A 98 -23.47 5.28 -8.66
C GLY A 98 -22.84 4.37 -9.71
N TYR A 99 -21.51 4.34 -9.86
CA TYR A 99 -20.86 3.44 -10.81
C TYR A 99 -21.08 1.97 -10.46
N GLU A 100 -21.27 1.13 -11.48
CA GLU A 100 -21.47 -0.32 -11.35
C GLU A 100 -20.13 -1.03 -11.14
N VAL A 101 -19.08 -0.61 -11.86
CA VAL A 101 -17.71 -1.11 -11.74
C VAL A 101 -16.76 0.06 -11.50
N LEU A 102 -15.99 -0.03 -10.43
CA LEU A 102 -14.84 0.83 -10.17
C LEU A 102 -13.56 0.12 -10.55
N VAL A 103 -12.76 0.76 -11.39
CA VAL A 103 -11.38 0.38 -11.67
C VAL A 103 -10.47 1.31 -10.88
N VAL A 104 -9.68 0.77 -9.96
CA VAL A 104 -8.64 1.52 -9.25
C VAL A 104 -7.33 1.33 -10.00
N ALA A 105 -6.75 2.43 -10.47
CA ALA A 105 -5.52 2.41 -11.25
C ALA A 105 -4.46 3.37 -10.70
N ASP A 106 -3.24 2.87 -10.48
CA ASP A 106 -2.08 3.70 -10.21
C ASP A 106 -1.61 4.38 -11.51
N LEU A 107 -1.23 5.66 -11.44
CA LEU A 107 -0.80 6.42 -12.63
C LEU A 107 0.46 5.84 -13.31
N ASP A 108 1.32 5.17 -12.55
CA ASP A 108 2.55 4.51 -13.03
C ASP A 108 2.38 3.00 -13.29
N ALA A 109 1.15 2.48 -13.22
CA ALA A 109 0.82 1.10 -13.52
C ALA A 109 0.23 0.97 -14.93
N MET A 110 0.89 0.19 -15.78
CA MET A 110 0.51 0.04 -17.20
C MET A 110 -0.17 -1.30 -17.45
N LEU A 111 -1.44 -1.27 -17.85
CA LEU A 111 -2.17 -2.47 -18.29
C LEU A 111 -1.60 -2.99 -19.62
N ASP A 112 -1.45 -4.30 -19.76
CA ASP A 112 -0.84 -4.90 -20.95
C ASP A 112 -1.69 -4.80 -22.22
N SER A 113 -3.02 -4.92 -22.11
CA SER A 113 -3.89 -4.97 -23.28
C SER A 113 -5.34 -4.59 -23.00
N ARG A 114 -6.05 -4.26 -24.08
CA ARG A 114 -7.50 -4.05 -24.08
C ARG A 114 -8.27 -5.33 -23.72
N ALA A 115 -7.79 -6.49 -24.19
CA ALA A 115 -8.40 -7.78 -23.86
C ALA A 115 -8.36 -8.09 -22.35
N THR A 116 -7.30 -7.66 -21.66
CA THR A 116 -7.19 -7.74 -20.20
C THR A 116 -8.22 -6.86 -19.51
N PHE A 117 -8.38 -5.61 -19.96
CA PHE A 117 -9.40 -4.70 -19.45
C PHE A 117 -10.81 -5.29 -19.58
N ASP A 118 -11.18 -5.70 -20.80
CA ASP A 118 -12.52 -6.23 -21.08
C ASP A 118 -12.82 -7.49 -20.27
N SER A 119 -11.84 -8.39 -20.13
CA SER A 119 -11.97 -9.62 -19.34
C SER A 119 -12.15 -9.33 -17.85
N CYS A 120 -11.37 -8.39 -17.30
CA CYS A 120 -11.48 -8.02 -15.89
C CYS A 120 -12.78 -7.28 -15.59
N VAL A 121 -13.23 -6.39 -16.49
CA VAL A 121 -14.56 -5.74 -16.41
C VAL A 121 -15.66 -6.79 -16.44
N LYS A 122 -15.59 -7.78 -17.34
CA LYS A 122 -16.60 -8.86 -17.40
C LYS A 122 -16.69 -9.64 -16.10
N ILE A 123 -15.54 -9.96 -15.48
CA ILE A 123 -15.50 -10.62 -14.17
C ILE A 123 -16.11 -9.71 -13.09
N ALA A 124 -15.76 -8.43 -13.08
CA ALA A 124 -16.31 -7.43 -12.18
C ALA A 124 -17.82 -7.31 -12.29
N SER A 125 -18.35 -7.14 -13.50
CA SER A 125 -19.80 -7.11 -13.75
C SER A 125 -20.52 -8.40 -13.31
N GLY A 126 -19.80 -9.53 -13.23
CA GLY A 126 -20.29 -10.79 -12.65
C GLY A 126 -20.32 -10.83 -11.12
N GLY A 127 -19.96 -9.75 -10.42
CA GLY A 127 -20.03 -9.64 -8.96
C GLY A 127 -18.77 -10.12 -8.21
N MET A 128 -17.64 -10.21 -8.90
CA MET A 128 -16.33 -10.64 -8.37
C MET A 128 -15.26 -9.57 -8.61
N ALA A 129 -14.42 -9.26 -7.64
CA ALA A 129 -13.25 -8.41 -7.88
C ALA A 129 -12.25 -9.13 -8.80
N ALA A 130 -11.76 -8.45 -9.83
CA ALA A 130 -10.73 -8.97 -10.72
C ALA A 130 -9.44 -8.18 -10.55
N VAL A 131 -8.31 -8.87 -10.42
CA VAL A 131 -6.98 -8.25 -10.33
C VAL A 131 -6.02 -9.02 -11.23
N PRO A 132 -5.47 -8.39 -12.28
CA PRO A 132 -4.45 -9.02 -13.13
C PRO A 132 -3.15 -9.25 -12.36
N PHE A 133 -2.29 -10.13 -12.87
CA PHE A 133 -0.94 -10.28 -12.32
C PHE A 133 -0.11 -9.01 -12.50
N SER A 134 0.88 -8.81 -11.64
CA SER A 134 1.76 -7.66 -11.68
C SER A 134 3.20 -8.09 -11.99
N LYS A 135 3.90 -7.31 -12.81
CA LYS A 135 5.31 -7.53 -13.15
C LYS A 135 6.10 -6.23 -13.14
N ALA A 136 7.38 -6.31 -12.81
CA ALA A 136 8.29 -5.19 -13.01
C ALA A 136 8.69 -5.06 -14.49
N PRO A 137 9.04 -3.86 -14.98
CA PRO A 137 9.46 -3.67 -16.38
C PRO A 137 10.60 -4.61 -16.82
N GLN A 138 11.55 -4.88 -15.91
CA GLN A 138 12.69 -5.76 -16.13
C GLN A 138 12.35 -7.26 -16.07
N GLU A 139 11.14 -7.63 -15.66
CA GLU A 139 10.73 -9.03 -15.56
C GLU A 139 10.13 -9.52 -16.87
N ALA A 140 10.66 -10.65 -17.36
CA ALA A 140 10.15 -11.30 -18.57
C ALA A 140 8.74 -11.88 -18.39
N ARG A 141 8.35 -12.22 -17.15
CA ARG A 141 7.05 -12.83 -16.81
C ARG A 141 6.49 -12.22 -15.54
N ALA A 142 5.17 -12.18 -15.45
CA ALA A 142 4.50 -11.78 -14.21
C ALA A 142 4.67 -12.83 -13.12
N ASP A 143 4.78 -12.37 -11.88
CA ASP A 143 4.89 -13.26 -10.72
C ASP A 143 3.48 -13.74 -10.34
N PRO A 144 3.19 -15.05 -10.38
CA PRO A 144 1.85 -15.58 -10.11
C PRO A 144 1.39 -15.31 -8.66
N ASN A 145 2.30 -14.92 -7.76
CA ASN A 145 1.97 -14.57 -6.38
C ASN A 145 1.85 -13.06 -6.17
N TYR A 146 2.12 -12.24 -7.20
CA TYR A 146 2.14 -10.79 -7.11
C TYR A 146 1.00 -10.19 -7.93
N ALA A 147 -0.05 -9.77 -7.23
CA ALA A 147 -1.19 -9.05 -7.79
C ALA A 147 -1.58 -7.96 -6.80
N VAL A 148 -1.66 -6.72 -7.27
CA VAL A 148 -1.87 -5.53 -6.42
C VAL A 148 -3.19 -4.87 -6.81
N VAL A 149 -4.11 -4.80 -5.85
CA VAL A 149 -5.47 -4.26 -6.03
C VAL A 149 -5.49 -2.79 -6.46
N ASN A 150 -4.46 -2.02 -6.14
CA ASN A 150 -4.41 -0.58 -6.42
C ASN A 150 -3.75 -0.22 -7.76
N GLN A 151 -3.16 -1.20 -8.44
CA GLN A 151 -2.50 -0.96 -9.72
C GLN A 151 -3.47 -0.93 -10.89
N TRP A 152 -4.35 -1.94 -10.99
CA TRP A 152 -5.50 -2.04 -11.91
C TRP A 152 -6.49 -3.06 -11.32
N GLY A 153 -7.09 -2.74 -10.18
CA GLY A 153 -8.12 -3.58 -9.56
C GLY A 153 -9.51 -3.22 -10.05
N PHE A 154 -10.33 -4.22 -10.37
CA PHE A 154 -11.67 -4.05 -10.91
C PHE A 154 -12.68 -4.54 -9.89
N PHE A 155 -13.51 -3.64 -9.36
CA PHE A 155 -14.40 -3.91 -8.24
C PHE A 155 -15.85 -3.59 -8.63
N PRO A 156 -16.77 -4.57 -8.60
CA PRO A 156 -18.18 -4.25 -8.66
C PRO A 156 -18.62 -3.52 -7.41
N ARG A 157 -19.64 -2.67 -7.56
CA ARG A 157 -20.26 -1.91 -6.47
C ARG A 157 -20.56 -2.76 -5.22
N SER A 158 -21.04 -3.98 -5.42
CA SER A 158 -21.41 -4.92 -4.35
C SER A 158 -20.24 -5.35 -3.45
N ILE A 159 -18.99 -5.17 -3.88
CA ILE A 159 -17.81 -5.36 -3.03
C ILE A 159 -17.82 -4.37 -1.86
N PHE A 160 -18.18 -3.11 -2.09
CA PHE A 160 -18.15 -2.10 -1.03
C PHE A 160 -19.25 -2.33 0.02
N GLU A 161 -20.34 -2.99 -0.37
CA GLU A 161 -21.44 -3.34 0.54
C GLU A 161 -21.12 -4.56 1.40
N SER A 162 -20.34 -5.52 0.86
CA SER A 162 -20.09 -6.81 1.51
C SER A 162 -18.70 -6.94 2.13
N VAL A 163 -17.67 -6.44 1.45
CA VAL A 163 -16.26 -6.46 1.88
C VAL A 163 -15.86 -5.12 2.48
N GLY A 164 -16.49 -4.02 2.06
CA GLY A 164 -16.17 -2.66 2.49
C GLY A 164 -15.11 -1.98 1.61
N PHE A 165 -14.80 -0.73 1.93
CA PHE A 165 -13.75 0.09 1.32
C PHE A 165 -12.36 -0.27 1.86
N GLU A 166 -11.32 0.25 1.22
CA GLU A 166 -9.95 0.22 1.73
C GLU A 166 -9.80 1.00 3.03
N MET A 167 -8.93 0.50 3.91
CA MET A 167 -8.67 1.14 5.18
C MET A 167 -7.78 2.38 5.01
N PRO A 168 -8.21 3.57 5.46
CA PRO A 168 -7.39 4.78 5.38
C PRO A 168 -6.33 4.76 6.48
N TYR A 169 -5.11 4.36 6.13
CA TYR A 169 -3.94 4.49 7.00
C TYR A 169 -3.32 5.88 6.86
N THR A 170 -2.85 6.47 7.96
CA THR A 170 -2.14 7.78 7.90
C THR A 170 -0.73 7.64 7.35
N ASN A 171 -0.18 6.42 7.41
CA ASN A 171 1.09 6.06 6.81
C ASN A 171 0.87 5.32 5.50
N LYS A 172 1.81 5.53 4.57
CA LYS A 172 1.79 4.90 3.25
C LYS A 172 1.85 3.37 3.35
N GLY A 173 0.85 2.68 2.82
CA GLY A 173 0.95 1.29 2.35
C GLY A 173 0.29 0.21 3.22
N ALA A 174 0.14 -0.95 2.57
CA ALA A 174 -0.50 -2.18 3.05
C ALA A 174 -2.04 -2.14 3.16
N GLU A 175 -2.69 -1.02 2.81
CA GLU A 175 -4.13 -0.97 2.56
C GLU A 175 -4.53 -1.95 1.46
N ASP A 176 -3.71 -2.01 0.40
CA ASP A 176 -3.85 -2.90 -0.74
C ASP A 176 -3.72 -4.37 -0.34
N PHE A 177 -2.73 -4.66 0.51
CA PHE A 177 -2.54 -6.01 1.06
C PHE A 177 -3.72 -6.44 1.91
N GLU A 178 -4.16 -5.59 2.85
CA GLU A 178 -5.27 -5.88 3.74
C GLU A 178 -6.56 -6.08 2.96
N PHE A 179 -6.88 -5.18 2.02
CA PHE A 179 -8.08 -5.27 1.21
C PHE A 179 -8.09 -6.51 0.32
N ARG A 180 -6.94 -6.85 -0.29
CA ARG A 180 -6.78 -8.11 -1.03
C ARG A 180 -7.07 -9.33 -0.15
N GLN A 181 -6.55 -9.38 1.08
CA GLN A 181 -6.83 -10.48 2.01
C GLN A 181 -8.32 -10.57 2.35
N ARG A 182 -8.99 -9.43 2.54
CA ARG A 182 -10.43 -9.35 2.76
C ARG A 182 -11.23 -9.94 1.60
N LEU A 183 -10.88 -9.56 0.36
CA LEU A 183 -11.48 -10.11 -0.86
C LEU A 183 -11.26 -11.62 -0.99
N GLN A 184 -10.06 -12.12 -0.65
CA GLN A 184 -9.76 -13.55 -0.65
C GLN A 184 -10.61 -14.31 0.38
N HIS A 185 -10.71 -13.80 1.60
CA HIS A 185 -11.52 -14.41 2.65
C HIS A 185 -13.01 -14.44 2.27
N ALA A 186 -13.52 -13.36 1.69
CA ALA A 186 -14.90 -13.29 1.19
C ALA A 186 -15.15 -14.19 -0.03
N LYS A 187 -14.12 -14.86 -0.57
CA LYS A 187 -14.17 -15.60 -1.84
C LYS A 187 -14.70 -14.74 -2.99
N LYS A 188 -14.30 -13.47 -3.00
CA LYS A 188 -14.70 -12.45 -3.97
C LYS A 188 -13.57 -12.00 -4.88
N LEU A 189 -12.38 -12.58 -4.76
CA LEU A 189 -11.22 -12.25 -5.59
C LEU A 189 -11.00 -13.28 -6.70
N VAL A 190 -10.89 -12.80 -7.93
CA VAL A 190 -10.32 -13.54 -9.07
C VAL A 190 -9.00 -12.90 -9.43
N VAL A 191 -7.91 -13.66 -9.27
CA VAL A 191 -6.60 -13.25 -9.79
C VAL A 191 -6.54 -13.64 -11.26
N PHE A 192 -6.63 -12.64 -12.14
CA PHE A 192 -6.73 -12.86 -13.59
C PHE A 192 -5.37 -13.20 -14.18
N GLN A 193 -5.26 -14.41 -14.73
CA GLN A 193 -4.01 -14.97 -15.25
C GLN A 193 -3.77 -14.70 -16.73
N GLY A 194 -4.82 -14.26 -17.45
CA GLY A 194 -4.78 -14.04 -18.91
C GLY A 194 -4.17 -12.71 -19.34
N GLY A 195 -3.60 -11.94 -18.40
CA GLY A 195 -3.03 -10.62 -18.64
C GLY A 195 -2.25 -10.12 -17.42
N PHE A 196 -1.58 -8.99 -17.58
CA PHE A 196 -0.75 -8.42 -16.53
C PHE A 196 -0.73 -6.88 -16.52
N VAL A 197 -0.19 -6.35 -15.43
CA VAL A 197 0.12 -4.94 -15.25
C VAL A 197 1.63 -4.81 -15.06
N THR A 198 2.22 -3.85 -15.77
CA THR A 198 3.62 -3.49 -15.60
C THR A 198 3.71 -2.30 -14.65
N HIS A 199 4.44 -2.46 -13.54
CA HIS A 199 4.65 -1.41 -12.54
C HIS A 199 5.98 -1.65 -11.83
N GLU A 200 6.71 -0.58 -11.46
CA GLU A 200 7.96 -0.74 -10.70
C GLU A 200 7.70 -1.44 -9.36
N LYS A 201 8.28 -2.62 -9.15
CA LYS A 201 8.11 -3.33 -7.88
C LYS A 201 8.81 -2.55 -6.76
N THR A 202 8.03 -2.09 -5.79
CA THR A 202 8.55 -1.52 -4.53
C THR A 202 9.09 -2.58 -3.57
N GLY A 203 9.06 -3.87 -3.97
CA GLY A 203 9.60 -5.03 -3.27
C GLY A 203 11.12 -4.97 -3.15
N MET A 204 11.60 -4.00 -2.39
CA MET A 204 13.01 -3.87 -2.08
C MET A 204 13.38 -4.76 -0.89
N GLY A 205 14.59 -5.32 -0.94
CA GLY A 205 15.14 -6.08 0.18
C GLY A 205 15.33 -5.25 1.45
N ILE A 206 15.83 -5.84 2.53
CA ILE A 206 16.03 -5.11 3.80
C ILE A 206 16.93 -3.88 3.62
N TYR A 207 18.00 -4.01 2.82
CA TYR A 207 19.04 -2.99 2.73
C TYR A 207 18.53 -1.70 2.07
N PRO A 208 17.85 -1.74 0.90
CA PRO A 208 17.25 -0.52 0.36
C PRO A 208 16.12 0.05 1.24
N LYS A 209 15.34 -0.79 1.93
CA LYS A 209 14.32 -0.32 2.88
C LYS A 209 14.95 0.51 4.00
N PHE A 210 16.08 0.06 4.53
CA PHE A 210 16.80 0.74 5.61
C PHE A 210 17.59 1.95 5.10
N ALA A 211 18.15 1.87 3.88
CA ALA A 211 18.79 3.02 3.24
C ALA A 211 17.78 4.16 2.94
N ASN A 212 16.53 3.82 2.67
CA ASN A 212 15.44 4.77 2.43
C ASN A 212 14.38 4.73 3.54
N ARG A 213 14.84 4.85 4.80
CA ARG A 213 14.00 4.75 6.00
C ARG A 213 12.76 5.67 5.99
N LYS A 214 12.88 6.88 5.42
CA LYS A 214 11.77 7.85 5.29
C LYS A 214 10.59 7.27 4.50
N LYS A 215 10.86 6.53 3.42
CA LYS A 215 9.79 5.93 2.60
C LYS A 215 9.28 4.62 3.18
N TYR A 216 10.16 3.76 3.69
CA TYR A 216 9.80 2.36 3.96
C TYR A 216 9.48 2.03 5.42
N PHE A 217 9.93 2.80 6.40
CA PHE A 217 9.54 2.55 7.79
C PHE A 217 8.04 2.78 8.02
N PRO A 218 7.42 3.85 7.49
CA PRO A 218 5.97 4.00 7.54
C PRO A 218 5.24 2.85 6.84
N TYR A 219 5.78 2.34 5.72
CA TYR A 219 5.21 1.19 5.02
C TYR A 219 5.26 -0.10 5.85
N ILE A 220 6.36 -0.35 6.57
CA ILE A 220 6.45 -1.50 7.47
C ILE A 220 5.43 -1.37 8.61
N ALA A 221 5.26 -0.17 9.18
CA ALA A 221 4.25 0.08 10.21
C ALA A 221 2.82 -0.11 9.67
N GLY A 222 2.54 0.39 8.47
CA GLY A 222 1.28 0.17 7.74
C GLY A 222 1.01 -1.32 7.53
N LEU A 223 2.02 -2.10 7.13
CA LEU A 223 1.92 -3.55 6.99
C LEU A 223 1.56 -4.24 8.31
N MET A 224 2.18 -3.85 9.42
CA MET A 224 1.82 -4.35 10.74
C MET A 224 0.36 -4.04 11.07
N LYS A 225 -0.14 -2.84 10.75
CA LYS A 225 -1.55 -2.46 10.94
C LYS A 225 -2.49 -3.29 10.07
N GLY A 226 -2.18 -3.48 8.79
CA GLY A 226 -2.96 -4.33 7.88
C GLY A 226 -3.11 -5.76 8.38
N TYR A 227 -2.03 -6.36 8.91
CA TYR A 227 -2.10 -7.70 9.52
C TYR A 227 -3.04 -7.78 10.72
N LEU A 228 -3.13 -6.72 11.53
CA LEU A 228 -4.03 -6.69 12.68
C LEU A 228 -5.50 -6.75 12.25
N PHE A 229 -5.87 -6.05 11.17
CA PHE A 229 -7.21 -6.15 10.61
C PHE A 229 -7.48 -7.51 9.96
N CYS A 230 -6.52 -8.02 9.16
CA CYS A 230 -6.61 -9.36 8.54
C CYS A 230 -6.80 -10.48 9.57
N SER A 231 -6.26 -10.32 10.78
CA SER A 231 -6.36 -11.31 11.85
C SER A 231 -7.79 -11.55 12.35
N SER A 232 -8.72 -10.64 12.05
CA SER A 232 -10.16 -10.82 12.30
C SER A 232 -10.74 -11.97 11.48
N TYR A 233 -10.09 -12.33 10.37
CA TYR A 233 -10.50 -13.39 9.46
C TYR A 233 -9.67 -14.67 9.62
N SER A 234 -8.37 -14.55 9.96
CA SER A 234 -7.50 -15.70 10.17
C SER A 234 -6.51 -15.46 11.31
N PRO A 235 -6.60 -16.21 12.42
CA PRO A 235 -5.65 -16.11 13.53
C PRO A 235 -4.20 -16.40 13.14
N SER A 236 -3.95 -17.10 12.02
CA SER A 236 -2.60 -17.36 11.52
C SER A 236 -1.81 -16.06 11.22
N PHE A 237 -2.51 -14.95 10.95
CA PHE A 237 -1.89 -13.65 10.77
C PHE A 237 -1.27 -13.08 12.04
N TYR A 238 -1.68 -13.51 13.24
CA TYR A 238 -1.03 -13.14 14.49
C TYR A 238 0.42 -13.65 14.54
N PHE A 239 0.65 -14.91 14.16
CA PHE A 239 1.99 -15.46 14.11
C PHE A 239 2.84 -14.78 13.04
N ARG A 240 2.26 -14.46 11.87
CA ARG A 240 2.95 -13.69 10.84
C ARG A 240 3.31 -12.29 11.31
N TYR A 241 2.41 -11.61 12.01
CA TYR A 241 2.68 -10.31 12.64
C TYR A 241 3.87 -10.41 13.59
N VAL A 242 3.88 -11.39 14.50
CA VAL A 242 4.97 -11.59 15.47
C VAL A 242 6.29 -11.88 14.74
N ALA A 243 6.27 -12.77 13.75
CA ALA A 243 7.46 -13.10 12.96
C ALA A 243 8.01 -11.89 12.21
N TRP A 244 7.16 -11.10 11.55
CA TRP A 244 7.59 -9.88 10.86
C TRP A 244 8.08 -8.79 11.82
N HIS A 245 7.42 -8.63 12.97
CA HIS A 245 7.87 -7.72 14.01
C HIS A 245 9.29 -8.09 14.46
N CYS A 246 9.52 -9.36 14.83
CA CYS A 246 10.85 -9.85 15.21
C CYS A 246 11.87 -9.67 14.09
N TYR A 247 11.50 -9.96 12.85
CA TYR A 247 12.37 -9.81 11.68
C TYR A 247 12.82 -8.35 11.51
N TYR A 248 11.89 -7.40 11.47
CA TYR A 248 12.23 -6.00 11.29
C TYR A 248 12.93 -5.40 12.52
N ALA A 249 12.54 -5.79 13.74
CA ALA A 249 13.20 -5.37 14.97
C ALA A 249 14.65 -5.86 15.05
N PHE A 250 14.91 -7.11 14.66
CA PHE A 250 16.26 -7.66 14.61
C PHE A 250 17.17 -6.82 13.69
N PHE A 251 16.74 -6.54 12.45
CA PHE A 251 17.55 -5.71 11.55
C PHE A 251 17.64 -4.25 12.02
N ALA A 252 16.61 -3.73 12.70
CA ALA A 252 16.66 -2.41 13.33
C ALA A 252 17.73 -2.35 14.43
N ASP A 253 17.86 -3.41 15.24
CA ASP A 253 18.93 -3.52 16.25
C ASP A 253 20.32 -3.60 15.61
N VAL A 254 20.49 -4.44 14.58
CA VAL A 254 21.77 -4.58 13.85
C VAL A 254 22.21 -3.26 13.22
N PHE A 255 21.27 -2.52 12.63
CA PHE A 255 21.56 -1.29 11.89
C PHE A 255 21.28 0.01 12.66
N LEU A 256 21.07 -0.10 13.98
CA LEU A 256 20.83 1.04 14.88
C LEU A 256 19.69 1.97 14.41
N GLN A 257 18.58 1.39 13.94
CA GLN A 257 17.41 2.12 13.46
C GLN A 257 16.36 2.27 14.58
N ALA A 258 16.63 3.18 15.52
CA ALA A 258 15.75 3.45 16.66
C ALA A 258 14.35 3.90 16.22
N GLN A 259 14.24 4.64 15.11
CA GLN A 259 12.95 5.06 14.58
C GLN A 259 12.04 3.87 14.22
N LEU A 260 12.57 2.83 13.58
CA LEU A 260 11.77 1.66 13.21
C LEU A 260 11.28 0.90 14.45
N LEU A 261 12.13 0.74 15.46
CA LEU A 261 11.74 0.11 16.73
C LEU A 261 10.59 0.85 17.42
N ARG A 262 10.63 2.20 17.43
CA ARG A 262 9.54 3.03 17.95
C ARG A 262 8.23 2.79 17.18
N LEU A 263 8.28 2.81 15.84
CA LEU A 263 7.11 2.57 14.99
C LEU A 263 6.54 1.14 15.17
N LEU A 264 7.40 0.13 15.31
CA LEU A 264 6.97 -1.25 15.53
C LEU A 264 6.27 -1.45 16.89
N SER A 265 6.67 -0.69 17.92
CA SER A 265 5.99 -0.73 19.23
C SER A 265 4.59 -0.08 19.20
N ASN A 266 4.39 0.88 18.28
CA ASN A 266 3.16 1.66 18.17
C ASN A 266 2.65 1.79 16.72
N PRO A 267 2.28 0.69 16.05
CA PRO A 267 1.81 0.74 14.65
C PRO A 267 0.45 1.45 14.47
N PHE A 268 -0.28 1.72 15.56
CA PHE A 268 -1.51 2.54 15.56
C PHE A 268 -1.26 4.00 15.95
N ASP A 269 -0.02 4.41 16.20
CA ASP A 269 0.28 5.84 16.33
C ASP A 269 0.29 6.46 14.93
N LEU A 270 -0.72 7.27 14.69
CA LEU A 270 -1.02 7.85 13.40
C LEU A 270 -0.29 9.18 13.16
N SER A 271 0.32 9.73 14.22
CA SER A 271 0.95 11.06 14.27
C SER A 271 2.48 11.02 14.16
N ALA A 272 3.09 9.82 14.08
CA ALA A 272 4.53 9.67 14.25
C ALA A 272 5.35 10.16 13.04
N TYR A 273 5.56 11.48 12.93
CA TYR A 273 6.70 12.04 12.24
C TYR A 273 7.39 13.15 13.04
N ALA A 274 8.55 12.80 13.59
CA ALA A 274 9.66 13.73 13.73
C ALA A 274 10.92 13.01 13.20
N VAL A 275 11.50 13.52 12.11
CA VAL A 275 12.86 13.12 11.70
C VAL A 275 13.83 14.07 12.37
N ALA A 276 14.51 13.59 13.40
CA ALA A 276 15.84 14.05 13.80
C ALA A 276 16.48 13.05 14.77
N ASP A 277 16.65 11.79 14.36
CA ASP A 277 17.64 10.95 15.02
C ASP A 277 18.91 10.98 14.18
N ASN A 278 20.03 11.43 14.77
CA ASN A 278 21.39 11.26 14.24
C ASN A 278 21.79 9.78 14.31
N GLU A 279 21.01 8.90 13.66
CA GLU A 279 21.28 7.46 13.63
C GLU A 279 22.58 7.20 12.88
N GLN A 280 23.46 6.43 13.50
CA GLN A 280 24.74 6.11 12.89
C GLN A 280 24.57 5.19 11.68
N GLN A 281 25.28 5.52 10.61
CA GLN A 281 25.36 4.67 9.43
C GLN A 281 26.19 3.41 9.71
N VAL A 282 25.54 2.24 9.69
CA VAL A 282 26.20 0.93 9.88
C VAL A 282 26.67 0.33 8.55
N PHE A 283 25.96 0.60 7.46
CA PHE A 283 26.28 0.09 6.13
C PHE A 283 26.12 1.15 5.03
N LEU A 284 26.77 0.90 3.89
CA LEU A 284 26.62 1.62 2.64
C LEU A 284 26.00 0.71 1.59
N LEU A 285 24.95 1.18 0.91
CA LEU A 285 24.34 0.50 -0.22
C LEU A 285 24.96 1.04 -1.52
N LYS A 286 25.64 0.19 -2.29
CA LYS A 286 26.31 0.57 -3.55
C LYS A 286 25.46 0.27 -4.78
N LYS A 287 24.67 -0.80 -4.73
CA LYS A 287 23.72 -1.19 -5.79
C LYS A 287 22.45 -1.68 -5.13
N SER A 288 21.30 -1.30 -5.67
CA SER A 288 19.99 -1.79 -5.25
C SER A 288 19.58 -3.02 -6.06
N GLY A 289 19.09 -4.05 -5.37
CA GLY A 289 18.44 -5.20 -5.96
C GLY A 289 17.26 -5.67 -5.10
N ASN A 290 16.65 -6.80 -5.48
CA ASN A 290 15.56 -7.41 -4.75
C ASN A 290 16.07 -8.63 -3.96
N ALA A 291 16.28 -8.46 -2.65
CA ALA A 291 16.78 -9.49 -1.76
C ALA A 291 15.65 -10.15 -0.95
N GLY A 292 15.52 -11.47 -1.08
CA GLY A 292 14.70 -12.28 -0.18
C GLY A 292 15.26 -12.35 1.24
N ALA A 293 14.45 -12.85 2.18
CA ALA A 293 14.82 -12.93 3.60
C ALA A 293 16.05 -13.82 3.83
N LEU A 294 16.12 -14.99 3.19
CA LEU A 294 17.24 -15.93 3.36
C LEU A 294 18.57 -15.34 2.87
N SER A 295 18.60 -14.77 1.67
CA SER A 295 19.81 -14.15 1.13
C SER A 295 20.26 -12.94 1.97
N THR A 296 19.30 -12.24 2.58
CA THR A 296 19.58 -11.17 3.53
C THR A 296 20.26 -11.69 4.80
N PHE A 297 19.76 -12.75 5.44
CA PHE A 297 20.40 -13.30 6.65
C PHE A 297 21.81 -13.83 6.35
N LEU A 298 21.98 -14.58 5.26
CA LEU A 298 23.29 -15.12 4.86
C LEU A 298 24.32 -14.01 4.60
N SER A 299 23.87 -12.85 4.11
CA SER A 299 24.76 -11.72 3.85
C SER A 299 25.41 -11.14 5.12
N LEU A 300 24.82 -11.32 6.31
CA LEU A 300 25.41 -10.84 7.57
C LEU A 300 26.75 -11.52 7.87
N PHE A 301 26.87 -12.82 7.55
CA PHE A 301 28.11 -13.57 7.72
C PHE A 301 29.20 -13.07 6.74
N ALA A 302 28.84 -12.86 5.47
CA ALA A 302 29.76 -12.31 4.47
C ALA A 302 30.24 -10.89 4.85
N LEU A 303 29.34 -10.05 5.37
CA LEU A 303 29.70 -8.72 5.90
C LEU A 303 30.67 -8.82 7.07
N LEU A 304 30.47 -9.77 7.98
CA LEU A 304 31.36 -9.98 9.13
C LEU A 304 32.78 -10.39 8.68
N LEU A 305 32.90 -11.31 7.71
CA LEU A 305 34.19 -11.79 7.24
C LEU A 305 34.93 -10.75 6.39
N SER A 306 34.24 -10.18 5.40
CA SER A 306 34.88 -9.46 4.28
C SER A 306 34.52 -7.97 4.20
N LYS A 307 33.68 -7.46 5.11
CA LYS A 307 33.05 -6.12 5.04
C LYS A 307 32.21 -5.85 3.79
N LYS A 308 32.05 -6.84 2.90
CA LYS A 308 31.28 -6.73 1.66
C LYS A 308 30.33 -7.92 1.57
N ALA A 309 29.14 -7.69 1.03
CA ALA A 309 28.22 -8.78 0.70
C ALA A 309 27.38 -8.46 -0.52
N ALA A 310 26.92 -9.51 -1.18
CA ALA A 310 25.88 -9.45 -2.19
C ALA A 310 24.61 -10.13 -1.64
N ALA A 311 23.47 -9.45 -1.69
CA ALA A 311 22.18 -10.01 -1.28
C ALA A 311 21.13 -9.66 -2.34
N GLY A 312 20.69 -10.65 -3.13
CA GLY A 312 19.67 -10.47 -4.17
C GLY A 312 19.94 -9.29 -5.11
N GLY A 313 21.17 -9.22 -5.64
CA GLY A 313 21.62 -8.13 -6.52
C GLY A 313 21.98 -6.82 -5.81
N SER A 314 21.76 -6.69 -4.51
CA SER A 314 22.24 -5.56 -3.72
C SER A 314 23.72 -5.73 -3.36
N GLU A 315 24.55 -4.71 -3.59
CA GLU A 315 25.93 -4.66 -3.07
C GLU A 315 25.97 -3.82 -1.79
N ILE A 316 26.38 -4.44 -0.69
CA ILE A 316 26.45 -3.82 0.64
C ILE A 316 27.88 -3.80 1.13
N ARG A 317 28.27 -2.71 1.78
CA ARG A 317 29.55 -2.59 2.49
C ARG A 317 29.35 -2.12 3.92
N LEU A 318 30.14 -2.65 4.87
CA LEU A 318 30.12 -2.14 6.25
C LEU A 318 30.76 -0.75 6.31
N ALA A 319 30.04 0.20 6.91
CA ALA A 319 30.55 1.54 7.22
C ALA A 319 31.30 1.57 8.56
N VAL A 320 31.11 0.54 9.40
CA VAL A 320 31.74 0.40 10.71
C VAL A 320 32.87 -0.65 10.70
N SER A 321 33.63 -0.74 11.78
CA SER A 321 34.63 -1.81 11.96
C SER A 321 33.95 -3.18 12.13
N ARG A 322 34.64 -4.27 11.74
CA ARG A 322 34.12 -5.64 11.91
C ARG A 322 33.83 -5.99 13.38
N PRO A 323 34.70 -5.65 14.35
CA PRO A 323 34.41 -5.91 15.77
C PRO A 323 33.15 -5.18 16.24
N ARG A 324 32.95 -3.94 15.79
CA ARG A 324 31.74 -3.18 16.10
C ARG A 324 30.49 -3.82 15.50
N PHE A 325 30.56 -4.25 14.24
CA PHE A 325 29.44 -4.95 13.60
C PHE A 325 29.14 -6.30 14.28
N ALA A 326 30.18 -7.05 14.66
CA ALA A 326 30.05 -8.29 15.41
C ALA A 326 29.33 -8.07 16.75
N LEU A 327 29.70 -7.01 17.48
CA LEU A 327 29.04 -6.63 18.73
C LEU A 327 27.56 -6.28 18.52
N LEU A 328 27.24 -5.50 17.47
CA LEU A 328 25.85 -5.16 17.13
C LEU A 328 25.03 -6.41 16.77
N LEU A 329 25.61 -7.32 15.98
CA LEU A 329 24.97 -8.57 15.60
C LEU A 329 24.74 -9.47 16.82
N ALA A 330 25.75 -9.66 17.67
CA ALA A 330 25.63 -10.43 18.90
C ALA A 330 24.55 -9.84 19.82
N LYS A 331 24.54 -8.51 19.98
CA LYS A 331 23.50 -7.79 20.73
C LYS A 331 22.11 -8.08 20.14
N ALA A 332 21.93 -7.94 18.83
CA ALA A 332 20.65 -8.18 18.17
C ALA A 332 20.17 -9.63 18.35
N ILE A 333 21.06 -10.62 18.26
CA ILE A 333 20.76 -12.04 18.51
C ILE A 333 20.29 -12.25 19.96
N LEU A 334 21.01 -11.69 20.94
CA LEU A 334 20.66 -11.78 22.36
C LEU A 334 19.31 -11.13 22.67
N PHE A 335 18.92 -10.09 21.91
CA PHE A 335 17.62 -9.45 22.07
C PHE A 335 16.46 -10.19 21.39
N VAL A 336 16.69 -11.21 20.55
CA VAL A 336 15.58 -11.92 19.85
C VAL A 336 14.49 -12.42 20.80
N PRO A 337 14.80 -13.09 21.93
CA PRO A 337 13.77 -13.52 22.88
C PRO A 337 12.98 -12.32 23.46
N VAL A 338 13.67 -11.22 23.76
CA VAL A 338 13.05 -9.98 24.25
C VAL A 338 12.14 -9.37 23.18
N ARG A 339 12.58 -9.31 21.91
CA ARG A 339 11.79 -8.83 20.77
C ARG A 339 10.56 -9.69 20.55
N PHE A 340 10.66 -11.00 20.73
CA PHE A 340 9.52 -11.91 20.65
C PHE A 340 8.48 -11.62 21.73
N VAL A 341 8.90 -11.49 22.98
CA VAL A 341 8.01 -11.12 24.09
C VAL A 341 7.39 -9.74 23.86
N GLN A 342 8.18 -8.76 23.42
CA GLN A 342 7.69 -7.42 23.06
C GLN A 342 6.67 -7.47 21.92
N ALA A 343 6.88 -8.31 20.91
CA ALA A 343 5.95 -8.48 19.80
C ALA A 343 4.61 -9.03 20.28
N LEU A 344 4.60 -9.98 21.24
CA LEU A 344 3.38 -10.51 21.84
C LEU A 344 2.61 -9.46 22.64
N TYR A 345 3.29 -8.71 23.51
CA TYR A 345 2.66 -7.63 24.26
C TYR A 345 2.15 -6.51 23.35
N SER A 346 2.95 -6.13 22.35
CA SER A 346 2.55 -5.16 21.34
C SER A 346 1.32 -5.65 20.61
N LEU A 347 1.31 -6.89 20.11
CA LEU A 347 0.17 -7.48 19.43
C LEU A 347 -1.10 -7.43 20.30
N ALA A 348 -1.02 -7.83 21.57
CA ALA A 348 -2.15 -7.81 22.49
C ALA A 348 -2.71 -6.39 22.68
N ALA A 349 -1.83 -5.42 22.97
CA ALA A 349 -2.22 -4.02 23.14
C ALA A 349 -2.82 -3.42 21.85
N GLN A 350 -2.20 -3.71 20.70
CA GLN A 350 -2.66 -3.18 19.42
C GLN A 350 -3.98 -3.84 18.98
N LYS A 351 -4.22 -5.11 19.30
CA LYS A 351 -5.51 -5.78 19.07
C LYS A 351 -6.64 -5.10 19.85
N GLN A 352 -6.38 -4.73 21.10
CA GLN A 352 -7.36 -3.99 21.90
C GLN A 352 -7.70 -2.63 21.27
N LYS A 353 -6.72 -1.92 20.71
CA LYS A 353 -6.95 -0.67 19.97
C LYS A 353 -7.71 -0.90 18.66
N ALA A 354 -7.29 -1.89 17.87
CA ALA A 354 -7.91 -2.24 16.59
C ALA A 354 -9.40 -2.56 16.73
N SER A 355 -9.79 -3.27 17.80
CA SER A 355 -11.18 -3.65 18.06
C SER A 355 -12.15 -2.47 18.24
N LYS A 356 -11.63 -1.26 18.49
CA LYS A 356 -12.43 -0.03 18.62
C LYS A 356 -12.68 0.67 17.29
N LEU A 357 -11.98 0.29 16.23
CA LEU A 357 -12.09 0.92 14.91
C LEU A 357 -13.19 0.22 14.10
N ALA A 358 -13.96 1.01 13.36
CA ALA A 358 -14.96 0.47 12.43
C ALA A 358 -14.25 -0.36 11.35
N PHE A 359 -14.53 -1.67 11.34
CA PHE A 359 -13.93 -2.62 10.42
C PHE A 359 -14.90 -3.80 10.13
N PRO A 360 -15.17 -4.14 8.86
CA PRO A 360 -14.79 -3.39 7.66
C PRO A 360 -15.52 -2.04 7.59
N ILE A 361 -14.98 -1.10 6.78
CA ILE A 361 -15.64 0.17 6.52
C ILE A 361 -16.61 -0.02 5.36
N THR A 362 -17.91 0.06 5.60
CA THR A 362 -18.98 -0.07 4.59
C THR A 362 -19.68 1.27 4.38
N PRO A 363 -20.55 1.44 3.37
CA PRO A 363 -21.28 2.69 3.18
C PRO A 363 -22.04 3.20 4.42
N GLN A 364 -22.48 2.29 5.30
CA GLN A 364 -23.24 2.62 6.51
C GLN A 364 -22.38 3.26 7.61
N ASN A 365 -21.08 2.94 7.69
CA ASN A 365 -20.19 3.47 8.72
C ASN A 365 -19.04 4.36 8.17
N ALA A 366 -18.99 4.54 6.84
CA ALA A 366 -17.98 5.30 6.13
C ALA A 366 -17.83 6.75 6.63
N GLN A 367 -18.93 7.41 7.01
CA GLN A 367 -18.86 8.77 7.57
C GLN A 367 -18.09 8.82 8.90
N ALA A 368 -18.38 7.91 9.82
CA ALA A 368 -17.68 7.85 11.11
C ALA A 368 -16.20 7.52 10.91
N ALA A 369 -15.88 6.63 9.96
CA ALA A 369 -14.50 6.30 9.60
C ALA A 369 -13.76 7.50 8.99
N ALA A 370 -14.39 8.24 8.06
CA ALA A 370 -13.83 9.43 7.45
C ALA A 370 -13.58 10.54 8.49
N GLN A 371 -14.51 10.78 9.40
CA GLN A 371 -14.34 11.75 10.49
C GLN A 371 -13.22 11.38 11.45
N SER A 372 -13.15 10.09 11.83
CA SER A 372 -12.06 9.58 12.68
C SER A 372 -10.72 9.76 11.99
N TYR A 373 -10.63 9.40 10.72
CA TYR A 373 -9.41 9.56 9.93
C TYR A 373 -9.00 11.02 9.77
N ALA A 374 -9.94 11.91 9.45
CA ALA A 374 -9.68 13.34 9.33
C ALA A 374 -9.20 13.96 10.66
N ALA A 375 -9.75 13.53 11.80
CA ALA A 375 -9.27 13.96 13.11
C ALA A 375 -7.83 13.53 13.37
N LEU A 376 -7.45 12.34 12.90
CA LEU A 376 -6.10 11.79 13.05
C LEU A 376 -5.06 12.47 12.17
N LEU A 377 -5.48 13.11 11.07
CA LEU A 377 -4.60 13.90 10.20
C LEU A 377 -4.41 15.35 10.68
N ARG A 378 -5.27 15.83 11.60
CA ARG A 378 -5.22 17.20 12.15
C ARG A 378 -4.42 17.33 13.44
N ASN A 379 -4.23 16.23 14.15
CA ASN A 379 -3.43 16.12 15.38
C ASN A 379 -2.04 15.58 15.03
#